data_AF-H2ZTB5-F1
#
_entry.id   AF-H2ZTB5-F1
#
_cell.length_a   1.000
_cell.length_b   1.000
_cell.length_c   1.000
_cell.angle_alpha   90.00
_cell.angle_beta   90.00
_cell.angle_gamma   90.00
#
_symmetry.space_group_name_H-M   'P 1'
#
loop_
_entity.id
_entity.type
_entity.pdbx_description
1 polymer ?
#
loop_
_entity_poly.entity_id
_entity_poly.type
_entity_poly.pdbx_seq_one_letter_code
_entity_poly.pdbx_strand_id
1 'polypeptide(L)'
;LSSLNNKASDLAPLRSELTGPSENISEDIKTILTSIRQISATIVEIKQGNTDILGRLASIETHLSDSDSRLDDQENRARRNNVRILGIPEGVEQGNPTRFLGETLPALLKLPEGTELSIEQAHRSLAPRSVPGQRPRPFIIKLLCFPVKELLLKSARELRTLDWEGHRILFFPDLSKAFQDRRRLFLSVKKILCEKKVKYGLFYPVTLRITYRGETTLFGTVEEAEK
;
A
#
# COMPACT_ATOMS: atom_id res chain seq x y z
N LEU A 1 -101.12 22.70 4.71
CA LEU A 1 -99.92 23.58 4.79
C LEU A 1 -99.08 23.38 6.06
N SER A 2 -99.53 22.63 7.08
CA SER A 2 -98.79 22.41 8.34
C SER A 2 -97.68 21.35 8.30
N SER A 3 -97.72 20.40 7.36
CA SER A 3 -96.77 19.27 7.34
C SER A 3 -95.41 19.58 6.68
N LEU A 4 -95.27 20.72 6.00
CA LEU A 4 -94.00 21.14 5.38
C LEU A 4 -93.12 21.96 6.33
N ASN A 5 -93.72 22.61 7.34
CA ASN A 5 -92.99 23.49 8.25
C ASN A 5 -92.20 22.73 9.33
N ASN A 6 -92.68 21.54 9.73
CA ASN A 6 -91.98 20.71 10.73
C ASN A 6 -90.76 19.96 10.15
N LYS A 7 -90.69 19.73 8.83
CA LYS A 7 -89.49 19.14 8.21
C LYS A 7 -88.31 20.10 8.16
N ALA A 8 -88.56 21.41 8.19
CA ALA A 8 -87.52 22.43 8.19
C ALA A 8 -86.86 22.62 9.57
N SER A 9 -87.61 22.42 10.67
CA SER A 9 -87.06 22.49 12.04
C SER A 9 -86.18 21.29 12.39
N ASP A 10 -86.53 20.10 11.88
CA ASP A 10 -85.77 18.86 12.16
C ASP A 10 -84.42 18.78 11.40
N LEU A 11 -84.21 19.63 10.39
CA LEU A 11 -82.95 19.70 9.62
C LEU A 11 -81.93 20.71 10.18
N ALA A 12 -82.34 21.58 11.11
CA ALA A 12 -81.45 22.58 11.71
C ALA A 12 -80.35 21.98 12.64
N PRO A 13 -80.63 20.98 13.49
CA PRO A 13 -79.61 20.36 14.36
C PRO A 13 -78.57 19.53 13.57
N LEU A 14 -79.00 18.88 12.48
CA LEU A 14 -78.14 18.11 11.58
C LEU A 14 -77.13 18.98 10.82
N ARG A 15 -77.46 20.25 10.55
CA ARG A 15 -76.53 21.20 9.91
C ARG A 15 -75.43 21.69 10.85
N SER A 16 -75.71 21.84 12.15
CA SER A 16 -74.69 22.24 13.14
C SER A 16 -73.70 21.12 13.49
N GLU A 17 -74.10 19.84 13.36
CA GLU A 17 -73.19 18.70 13.56
C GLU A 17 -72.24 18.48 12.37
N LEU A 18 -72.66 18.84 11.15
CA LEU A 18 -71.84 18.71 9.92
C LEU A 18 -70.73 19.76 9.80
N THR A 19 -70.81 20.87 10.55
CA THR A 19 -69.79 21.94 10.55
C THR A 19 -68.68 21.73 11.59
N GLY A 20 -68.80 20.74 12.47
CA GLY A 20 -67.93 20.58 13.66
C GLY A 20 -66.56 19.88 13.49
N PRO A 21 -66.32 18.96 12.54
CA PRO A 21 -64.98 18.34 12.36
C PRO A 21 -64.24 18.75 11.08
N SER A 22 -64.94 19.37 10.13
CA SER A 22 -64.45 19.62 8.76
C SER A 22 -63.41 20.73 8.66
N GLU A 23 -63.46 21.74 9.52
CA GLU A 23 -62.49 22.86 9.49
C GLU A 23 -61.11 22.42 10.04
N ASN A 24 -61.09 21.63 11.12
CA ASN A 24 -59.84 21.08 11.67
C ASN A 24 -59.09 20.19 10.66
N ILE A 25 -59.82 19.32 9.94
CA ILE A 25 -59.19 18.43 8.94
C ILE A 25 -58.53 19.24 7.80
N SER A 26 -59.15 20.34 7.37
CA SER A 26 -58.61 21.21 6.32
C SER A 26 -57.33 21.91 6.77
N GLU A 27 -57.29 22.37 8.02
CA GLU A 27 -56.15 23.04 8.63
C GLU A 27 -55.00 22.06 8.90
N ASP A 28 -55.31 20.85 9.34
CA ASP A 28 -54.36 19.74 9.47
C ASP A 28 -53.74 19.36 8.11
N ILE A 29 -54.55 19.25 7.05
CA ILE A 29 -54.06 18.98 5.69
C ILE A 29 -53.11 20.08 5.21
N LYS A 30 -53.44 21.36 5.45
CA LYS A 30 -52.56 22.47 5.10
C LYS A 30 -51.23 22.38 5.85
N THR A 31 -51.26 22.04 7.13
CA THR A 31 -50.08 21.88 7.98
C THR A 31 -49.22 20.70 7.52
N ILE A 32 -49.84 19.56 7.17
CA ILE A 32 -49.13 18.42 6.60
C ILE A 32 -48.47 18.78 5.27
N LEU A 33 -49.17 19.52 4.40
CA LEU A 33 -48.63 19.95 3.10
C LEU A 33 -47.44 20.90 3.25
N THR A 34 -47.47 21.82 4.22
CA THR A 34 -46.31 22.70 4.48
C THR A 34 -45.13 21.90 5.05
N SER A 35 -45.36 20.97 5.97
CA SER A 35 -44.31 20.07 6.47
C SER A 35 -43.71 19.19 5.37
N ILE A 36 -44.53 18.62 4.48
CA ILE A 36 -44.04 17.81 3.34
C ILE A 36 -43.16 18.65 2.41
N ARG A 37 -43.53 19.91 2.14
CA ARG A 37 -42.71 20.82 1.34
C ARG A 37 -41.37 21.12 2.00
N GLN A 38 -41.35 21.38 3.30
CA GLN A 38 -40.13 21.59 4.07
C GLN A 38 -39.23 20.35 4.07
N ILE A 39 -39.80 19.16 4.34
CA ILE A 39 -39.08 17.88 4.29
C ILE A 39 -38.49 17.67 2.89
N SER A 40 -39.27 17.90 1.84
CA SER A 40 -38.80 17.75 0.45
C SER A 40 -37.62 18.67 0.13
N ALA A 41 -37.66 19.92 0.60
CA ALA A 41 -36.54 20.86 0.46
C ALA A 41 -35.29 20.36 1.20
N THR A 42 -35.42 19.94 2.46
CA THR A 42 -34.29 19.39 3.24
C THR A 42 -33.70 18.13 2.60
N ILE A 43 -34.51 17.27 1.97
CA ILE A 43 -34.03 16.08 1.26
C ILE A 43 -33.18 16.48 0.06
N VAL A 44 -33.55 17.54 -0.68
CA VAL A 44 -32.74 18.04 -1.79
C VAL A 44 -31.39 18.56 -1.29
N GLU A 45 -31.38 19.33 -0.21
CA GLU A 45 -30.15 19.83 0.42
C GLU A 45 -29.25 18.70 0.91
N ILE A 46 -29.81 17.69 1.58
CA ILE A 46 -29.06 16.50 2.02
C ILE A 46 -28.48 15.73 0.83
N LYS A 47 -29.26 15.56 -0.24
CA LYS A 47 -28.76 14.89 -1.46
C LYS A 47 -27.60 15.67 -2.08
N GLN A 48 -27.68 16.98 -2.12
CA GLN A 48 -26.61 17.84 -2.63
C GLN A 48 -25.37 17.82 -1.71
N GLY A 49 -25.56 17.78 -0.39
CA GLY A 49 -24.46 17.59 0.56
C GLY A 49 -23.77 16.24 0.38
N ASN A 50 -24.54 15.17 0.18
CA ASN A 50 -24.00 13.84 -0.05
C ASN A 50 -23.18 13.75 -1.35
N THR A 51 -23.61 14.41 -2.44
CA THR A 51 -22.83 14.42 -3.68
C THR A 51 -21.51 15.19 -3.54
N ASP A 52 -21.50 16.31 -2.81
CA ASP A 52 -20.26 17.04 -2.49
C ASP A 52 -19.31 16.19 -1.64
N ILE A 53 -19.83 15.54 -0.59
CA ILE A 53 -19.04 14.65 0.27
C ILE A 53 -18.41 13.52 -0.54
N LEU A 54 -19.19 12.86 -1.41
CA LEU A 54 -18.66 11.79 -2.27
C LEU A 54 -17.57 12.31 -3.22
N GLY A 55 -17.73 13.51 -3.79
CA GLY A 55 -16.70 14.13 -4.63
C GLY A 55 -15.41 14.41 -3.87
N ARG A 56 -15.53 14.93 -2.64
CA ARG A 56 -14.38 15.18 -1.76
C ARG A 56 -13.70 13.89 -1.30
N LEU A 57 -14.46 12.83 -1.01
CA LEU A 57 -13.91 11.52 -0.67
C LEU A 57 -13.10 10.94 -1.83
N ALA A 58 -13.62 10.97 -3.06
CA ALA A 58 -12.88 10.51 -4.23
C ALA A 58 -11.58 11.31 -4.43
N SER A 59 -11.63 12.64 -4.26
CA SER A 59 -10.43 13.48 -4.32
C SER A 59 -9.41 13.10 -3.24
N ILE A 60 -9.84 12.90 -1.99
CA ILE A 60 -8.96 12.47 -0.89
C ILE A 60 -8.32 11.11 -1.19
N GLU A 61 -9.09 10.14 -1.68
CA GLU A 61 -8.57 8.82 -2.07
C GLU A 61 -7.47 8.94 -3.13
N THR A 62 -7.67 9.78 -4.16
CA THR A 62 -6.64 10.02 -5.17
C THR A 62 -5.39 10.68 -4.60
N HIS A 63 -5.53 11.66 -3.70
CA HIS A 63 -4.40 12.33 -3.06
C HIS A 63 -3.63 11.41 -2.13
N LEU A 64 -4.33 10.55 -1.38
CA LEU A 64 -3.71 9.53 -0.53
C LEU A 64 -2.90 8.55 -1.38
N SER A 65 -3.48 8.03 -2.47
CA SER A 65 -2.77 7.14 -3.38
C SER A 65 -1.52 7.79 -4.00
N ASP A 66 -1.59 9.05 -4.42
CA ASP A 66 -0.41 9.78 -4.94
C ASP A 66 0.65 9.94 -3.84
N SER A 67 0.23 10.35 -2.66
CA SER A 67 1.12 10.57 -1.51
C SER A 67 1.84 9.29 -1.11
N ASP A 68 1.12 8.17 -1.02
CA ASP A 68 1.70 6.86 -0.71
C ASP A 68 2.72 6.43 -1.77
N SER A 69 2.42 6.66 -3.05
CA SER A 69 3.35 6.35 -4.15
C SER A 69 4.65 7.16 -4.07
N ARG A 70 4.54 8.44 -3.69
CA ARG A 70 5.68 9.36 -3.56
C ARG A 70 6.51 9.04 -2.33
N LEU A 71 5.87 8.69 -1.22
CA LEU A 71 6.55 8.26 0.01
C LEU A 71 7.34 6.97 -0.25
N ASP A 72 6.75 6.00 -0.95
CA ASP A 72 7.43 4.75 -1.28
C ASP A 72 8.63 4.97 -2.22
N ASP A 73 8.50 5.84 -3.24
CA ASP A 73 9.61 6.19 -4.13
C ASP A 73 10.73 6.93 -3.37
N GLN A 74 10.39 7.86 -2.48
CA GLN A 74 11.38 8.55 -1.63
C GLN A 74 12.11 7.59 -0.69
N GLU A 75 11.40 6.67 -0.05
CA GLU A 75 11.99 5.64 0.83
C GLU A 75 12.99 4.77 0.04
N ASN A 76 12.62 4.32 -1.16
CA ASN A 76 13.51 3.49 -1.98
C ASN A 76 14.71 4.28 -2.54
N ARG A 77 14.55 5.57 -2.86
CA ARG A 77 15.69 6.44 -3.24
C ARG A 77 16.66 6.62 -2.08
N ALA A 78 16.15 6.84 -0.87
CA ALA A 78 16.98 6.97 0.33
C ALA A 78 17.75 5.68 0.66
N ARG A 79 17.14 4.52 0.38
CA ARG A 79 17.74 3.18 0.61
C ARG A 79 18.52 2.65 -0.60
N ARG A 80 18.65 3.41 -1.69
CA ARG A 80 19.21 2.92 -2.96
C ARG A 80 20.65 2.39 -2.84
N ASN A 81 21.42 2.97 -1.93
CA ASN A 81 22.80 2.56 -1.65
C ASN A 81 22.92 1.58 -0.47
N ASN A 82 21.79 1.14 0.08
CA ASN A 82 21.78 0.24 1.21
C ASN A 82 21.83 -1.23 0.75
N VAL A 83 22.52 -2.06 1.52
CA VAL A 83 22.55 -3.51 1.37
C VAL A 83 22.18 -4.14 2.70
N ARG A 84 21.32 -5.16 2.64
CA ARG A 84 20.92 -5.97 3.78
C ARG A 84 21.67 -7.29 3.75
N ILE A 85 22.38 -7.60 4.83
CA ILE A 85 23.20 -8.81 4.96
C ILE A 85 22.63 -9.69 6.06
N LEU A 86 22.34 -10.95 5.75
CA LEU A 86 21.75 -11.92 6.66
C LEU A 86 22.74 -13.04 6.95
N GLY A 87 22.62 -13.65 8.14
CA GLY A 87 23.35 -14.87 8.50
C GLY A 87 24.62 -14.64 9.32
N ILE A 88 25.09 -13.40 9.47
CA ILE A 88 26.27 -13.11 10.30
C ILE A 88 25.89 -13.25 11.79
N PRO A 89 26.55 -14.12 12.58
CA PRO A 89 26.32 -14.29 14.02
C PRO A 89 26.36 -12.98 14.81
N GLU A 90 25.59 -12.88 15.91
CA GLU A 90 25.56 -11.67 16.71
C GLU A 90 26.79 -11.52 17.61
N GLY A 91 27.40 -10.33 17.62
CA GLY A 91 28.49 -9.97 18.52
C GLY A 91 29.89 -10.07 17.91
N VAL A 92 30.02 -10.66 16.72
CA VAL A 92 31.29 -10.73 15.98
C VAL A 92 31.83 -9.35 15.61
N GLU A 93 30.93 -8.37 15.48
CA GLU A 93 31.28 -6.98 15.20
C GLU A 93 32.00 -6.26 16.36
N GLN A 94 31.96 -6.81 17.58
CA GLN A 94 32.58 -6.24 18.79
C GLN A 94 32.26 -4.74 19.00
N GLY A 95 31.04 -4.32 18.65
CA GLY A 95 30.58 -2.94 18.79
C GLY A 95 30.95 -2.00 17.64
N ASN A 96 31.74 -2.44 16.66
CA ASN A 96 32.06 -1.66 15.46
C ASN A 96 31.69 -2.39 14.15
N PRO A 97 30.41 -2.36 13.75
CA PRO A 97 29.94 -2.95 12.49
C PRO A 97 30.66 -2.46 11.25
N THR A 98 30.99 -1.16 11.18
CA THR A 98 31.60 -0.54 10.00
C THR A 98 32.98 -1.11 9.74
N ARG A 99 33.82 -1.17 10.78
CA ARG A 99 35.16 -1.75 10.69
C ARG A 99 35.09 -3.25 10.35
N PHE A 100 34.28 -4.00 11.10
CA PHE A 100 34.14 -5.44 10.89
C PHE A 100 33.73 -5.79 9.45
N LEU A 101 32.72 -5.10 8.91
CA LEU A 101 32.26 -5.35 7.54
C LEU A 101 33.26 -4.83 6.49
N GLY A 102 33.95 -3.73 6.75
CA GLY A 102 35.01 -3.22 5.88
C GLY A 102 36.17 -4.21 5.71
N GLU A 103 36.54 -4.91 6.77
CA GLU A 103 37.62 -5.93 6.74
C GLU A 103 37.12 -7.27 6.20
N THR A 104 35.88 -7.67 6.53
CA THR A 104 35.36 -9.01 6.23
C THR A 104 34.81 -9.15 4.80
N LEU A 105 34.10 -8.13 4.30
CA LEU A 105 33.39 -8.23 3.02
C LEU A 105 34.29 -8.38 1.79
N PRO A 106 35.45 -7.68 1.67
CA PRO A 106 36.33 -7.86 0.53
C PRO A 106 36.84 -9.29 0.38
N ALA A 107 37.26 -9.91 1.50
CA ALA A 107 37.72 -11.29 1.52
C ALA A 107 36.57 -12.28 1.26
N LEU A 108 35.42 -12.08 1.91
CA LEU A 108 34.25 -12.96 1.78
C LEU A 108 33.70 -12.99 0.34
N LEU A 109 33.66 -11.83 -0.31
CA LEU A 109 33.10 -11.68 -1.66
C LEU A 109 34.14 -11.78 -2.78
N LYS A 110 35.42 -12.01 -2.44
CA LYS A 110 36.54 -12.06 -3.38
C LYS A 110 36.56 -10.85 -4.30
N LEU A 111 36.39 -9.66 -3.72
CA LEU A 111 36.38 -8.42 -4.49
C LEU A 111 37.76 -8.16 -5.11
N PRO A 112 37.82 -7.46 -6.26
CA PRO A 112 39.10 -7.07 -6.85
C PRO A 112 39.98 -6.32 -5.85
N GLU A 113 41.29 -6.57 -5.89
CA GLU A 113 42.26 -5.84 -5.07
C GLU A 113 42.13 -4.33 -5.30
N GLY A 114 42.18 -3.56 -4.22
CA GLY A 114 41.99 -2.10 -4.26
C GLY A 114 40.52 -1.64 -4.33
N THR A 115 39.54 -2.55 -4.27
CA THR A 115 38.13 -2.15 -4.16
C THR A 115 37.88 -1.49 -2.81
N GLU A 116 37.70 -0.18 -2.80
CA GLU A 116 37.29 0.55 -1.61
C GLU A 116 35.76 0.45 -1.44
N LEU A 117 35.32 -0.10 -0.31
CA LEU A 117 33.88 -0.21 -0.02
C LEU A 117 33.25 1.11 0.41
N SER A 118 34.04 2.02 1.01
CA SER A 118 33.62 3.34 1.51
C SER A 118 32.23 3.29 2.18
N ILE A 119 32.16 2.58 3.33
CA ILE A 119 30.93 2.38 4.10
C ILE A 119 30.61 3.66 4.89
N GLU A 120 29.48 4.30 4.58
CA GLU A 120 28.99 5.49 5.30
C GLU A 120 28.46 5.11 6.67
N GLN A 121 27.67 4.03 6.74
CA GLN A 121 27.05 3.57 7.97
C GLN A 121 26.83 2.06 7.92
N ALA A 122 27.08 1.38 9.05
CA ALA A 122 26.71 -0.02 9.22
C ALA A 122 26.09 -0.21 10.60
N HIS A 123 24.96 -0.93 10.65
CA HIS A 123 24.28 -1.25 11.90
C HIS A 123 23.48 -2.54 11.77
N ARG A 124 23.17 -3.17 12.90
CA ARG A 124 22.17 -4.25 12.96
C ARG A 124 20.78 -3.64 12.92
N SER A 125 19.81 -4.34 12.34
CA SER A 125 18.40 -3.93 12.40
C SER A 125 17.95 -3.70 13.85
N LEU A 126 17.06 -2.73 14.07
CA LEU A 126 16.55 -2.29 15.38
C LEU A 126 15.72 -3.34 16.15
N ALA A 127 15.63 -4.58 15.66
CA ALA A 127 14.95 -5.66 16.37
C ALA A 127 15.68 -6.01 17.69
N PRO A 128 14.97 -6.57 18.69
CA PRO A 128 15.58 -7.14 19.87
C PRO A 128 16.65 -8.17 19.51
N ARG A 129 17.72 -8.22 20.30
CA ARG A 129 18.81 -9.19 20.13
C ARG A 129 18.23 -10.61 20.07
N SER A 130 18.62 -11.34 19.03
CA SER A 130 18.19 -12.73 18.88
C SER A 130 18.75 -13.60 20.00
N VAL A 131 17.93 -14.54 20.48
CA VAL A 131 18.33 -15.56 21.44
C VAL A 131 19.29 -16.53 20.75
N PRO A 132 20.29 -17.11 21.45
CA PRO A 132 21.14 -18.16 20.87
C PRO A 132 20.31 -19.26 20.18
N GLY A 133 20.65 -19.60 18.94
CA GLY A 133 19.93 -20.57 18.12
C GLY A 133 18.82 -19.99 17.24
N GLN A 134 18.39 -18.74 17.45
CA GLN A 134 17.53 -18.04 16.50
C GLN A 134 18.33 -17.37 15.38
N ARG A 135 17.62 -16.92 14.33
CA ARG A 135 18.25 -16.24 13.20
C ARG A 135 18.86 -14.90 13.66
N PRO A 136 20.15 -14.64 13.40
CA PRO A 136 20.79 -13.38 13.74
C PRO A 136 20.12 -12.17 13.09
N ARG A 137 20.17 -11.02 13.77
CA ARG A 137 19.68 -9.76 13.20
C ARG A 137 20.46 -9.39 11.94
N PRO A 138 19.78 -9.01 10.85
CA PRO A 138 20.46 -8.57 9.64
C PRO A 138 21.28 -7.31 9.88
N PHE A 139 22.41 -7.20 9.20
CA PHE A 139 23.07 -5.91 9.02
C PHE A 139 22.38 -5.12 7.92
N ILE A 140 22.32 -3.81 8.10
CA ILE A 140 22.02 -2.83 7.07
C ILE A 140 23.28 -1.98 6.95
N ILE A 141 23.86 -1.98 5.75
CA ILE A 141 24.98 -1.11 5.41
C ILE A 141 24.54 -0.09 4.38
N LYS A 142 25.02 1.14 4.51
CA LYS A 142 24.90 2.21 3.53
C LYS A 142 26.27 2.48 2.93
N LEU A 143 26.40 2.30 1.63
CA LEU A 143 27.62 2.59 0.90
C LEU A 143 27.57 4.02 0.34
N LEU A 144 28.72 4.68 0.24
CA LEU A 144 28.77 6.02 -0.35
C LEU A 144 28.46 5.99 -1.86
N CYS A 145 28.91 4.95 -2.56
CA CYS A 145 28.85 4.87 -4.01
C CYS A 145 27.89 3.77 -4.50
N PHE A 146 26.92 4.15 -5.34
CA PHE A 146 25.98 3.19 -5.96
C PHE A 146 26.67 2.09 -6.78
N PRO A 147 27.70 2.37 -7.61
CA PRO A 147 28.39 1.31 -8.38
C PRO A 147 29.05 0.26 -7.49
N VAL A 148 29.62 0.66 -6.35
CA VAL A 148 30.23 -0.26 -5.37
C VAL A 148 29.15 -1.18 -4.78
N LYS A 149 27.97 -0.64 -4.47
CA LYS A 149 26.82 -1.44 -4.04
C LYS A 149 26.39 -2.47 -5.08
N GLU A 150 26.38 -2.08 -6.36
CA GLU A 150 26.02 -3.00 -7.44
C GLU A 150 27.07 -4.09 -7.64
N LEU A 151 28.35 -3.74 -7.60
CA LEU A 151 29.46 -4.69 -7.62
C LEU A 151 29.33 -5.71 -6.48
N LEU A 152 29.11 -5.24 -5.26
CA LEU A 152 28.95 -6.08 -4.07
C LEU A 152 27.82 -7.09 -4.24
N LEU A 153 26.63 -6.63 -4.66
CA LEU A 153 25.49 -7.51 -4.91
C LEU A 153 25.71 -8.45 -6.09
N LYS A 154 26.47 -8.04 -7.11
CA LYS A 154 26.81 -8.87 -8.27
C LYS A 154 27.74 -10.01 -7.84
N SER A 155 28.84 -9.70 -7.16
CA SER A 155 29.80 -10.69 -6.66
C SER A 155 29.11 -11.71 -5.75
N ALA A 156 28.21 -11.25 -4.88
CA ALA A 156 27.45 -12.15 -4.01
C ALA A 156 26.54 -13.13 -4.78
N ARG A 157 25.94 -12.69 -5.91
CA ARG A 157 25.11 -13.56 -6.77
C ARG A 157 25.95 -14.56 -7.55
N GLU A 158 27.13 -14.15 -8.02
CA GLU A 158 28.04 -15.00 -8.80
C GLU A 158 28.60 -16.15 -7.96
N LEU A 159 28.87 -15.90 -6.68
CA LEU A 159 29.34 -16.92 -5.75
C LEU A 159 28.26 -17.96 -5.38
N ARG A 160 26.97 -17.67 -5.61
CA ARG A 160 25.76 -18.50 -5.36
C ARG A 160 25.54 -18.90 -3.89
N THR A 161 26.52 -19.54 -3.29
CA THR A 161 26.56 -20.00 -1.89
C THR A 161 27.75 -19.33 -1.22
N LEU A 162 27.45 -18.52 -0.20
CA LEU A 162 28.42 -17.83 0.62
C LEU A 162 28.31 -18.37 2.02
N ASP A 163 29.37 -19.00 2.49
CA ASP A 163 29.48 -19.49 3.86
C ASP A 163 30.65 -18.78 4.54
N TRP A 164 30.41 -18.32 5.76
CA TRP A 164 31.40 -17.66 6.61
C TRP A 164 31.32 -18.27 7.99
N GLU A 165 32.42 -18.87 8.47
CA GLU A 165 32.48 -19.56 9.77
C GLU A 165 31.39 -20.62 9.97
N GLY A 166 31.01 -21.34 8.90
CA GLY A 166 29.93 -22.34 8.94
C GLY A 166 28.51 -21.76 8.88
N HIS A 167 28.37 -20.44 8.73
CA HIS A 167 27.09 -19.76 8.58
C HIS A 167 26.84 -19.31 7.15
N ARG A 168 25.66 -19.63 6.62
CA ARG A 168 25.24 -19.17 5.29
C ARG A 168 24.91 -17.68 5.30
N ILE A 169 25.64 -16.91 4.51
CA ILE A 169 25.49 -15.46 4.38
C ILE A 169 24.68 -15.14 3.12
N LEU A 170 23.72 -14.24 3.25
CA LEU A 170 22.87 -13.79 2.14
C LEU A 170 22.88 -12.27 2.01
N PHE A 171 22.93 -11.80 0.78
CA PHE A 171 22.97 -10.38 0.43
C PHE A 171 21.72 -9.99 -0.35
N PHE A 172 21.03 -8.94 0.09
CA PHE A 172 19.85 -8.41 -0.57
C PHE A 172 19.92 -6.88 -0.68
N PRO A 173 19.30 -6.29 -1.71
CA PRO A 173 19.02 -4.85 -1.68
C PRO A 173 18.09 -4.54 -0.51
N ASP A 174 18.29 -3.39 0.13
CA ASP A 174 17.37 -2.88 1.14
C ASP A 174 16.24 -2.11 0.43
N LEU A 175 15.04 -2.69 0.46
CA LEU A 175 13.88 -2.21 -0.28
C LEU A 175 12.74 -1.91 0.70
N SER A 176 11.88 -0.94 0.38
CA SER A 176 10.68 -0.68 1.18
C SER A 176 9.75 -1.90 1.22
N LYS A 177 8.87 -1.97 2.21
CA LYS A 177 7.93 -3.09 2.36
C LYS A 177 6.96 -3.18 1.18
N ALA A 178 6.35 -2.06 0.80
CA ALA A 178 5.42 -2.01 -0.33
C ALA A 178 6.11 -2.44 -1.64
N PHE A 179 7.36 -2.02 -1.87
CA PHE A 179 8.13 -2.43 -3.03
C PHE A 179 8.50 -3.92 -3.00
N GLN A 180 8.88 -4.46 -1.84
CA GLN A 180 9.08 -5.90 -1.68
C GLN A 180 7.81 -6.69 -2.00
N ASP A 181 6.65 -6.23 -1.53
CA ASP A 181 5.38 -6.92 -1.73
C ASP A 181 4.96 -6.90 -3.20
N ARG A 182 5.11 -5.77 -3.90
CA ARG A 182 4.93 -5.69 -5.36
C ARG A 182 5.85 -6.67 -6.10
N ARG A 183 7.12 -6.80 -5.70
CA ARG A 183 8.05 -7.77 -6.30
C ARG A 183 7.69 -9.22 -5.97
N ARG A 184 7.01 -9.48 -4.85
CA ARG A 184 6.54 -10.84 -4.49
C ARG A 184 5.44 -11.33 -5.40
N LEU A 185 4.62 -10.45 -5.95
CA LEU A 185 3.56 -10.82 -6.90
C LEU A 185 4.12 -11.55 -8.13
N PHE A 186 5.32 -11.16 -8.59
CA PHE A 186 6.01 -11.79 -9.72
C PHE A 186 6.69 -13.13 -9.37
N LEU A 187 6.59 -13.66 -8.14
CA LEU A 187 7.26 -14.91 -7.76
C LEU A 187 6.73 -16.12 -8.53
N SER A 188 5.42 -16.20 -8.77
CA SER A 188 4.78 -17.26 -9.56
C SER A 188 5.37 -17.29 -10.98
N VAL A 189 5.34 -16.15 -11.67
CA VAL A 189 5.86 -15.98 -13.03
C VAL A 189 7.34 -16.32 -13.09
N LYS A 190 8.16 -15.81 -12.15
CA LYS A 190 9.59 -16.11 -12.10
C LYS A 190 9.89 -17.59 -11.92
N LYS A 191 9.06 -18.32 -11.15
CA LYS A 191 9.19 -19.77 -10.97
C LYS A 191 9.00 -20.48 -12.32
N ILE A 192 7.93 -20.15 -13.04
CA ILE A 192 7.64 -20.70 -14.37
C ILE A 192 8.77 -20.40 -15.37
N LEU A 193 9.27 -19.15 -15.39
CA LEU A 193 10.36 -18.76 -16.28
C LEU A 193 11.67 -19.50 -15.96
N CYS A 194 11.95 -19.74 -14.68
CA CYS A 194 13.10 -20.53 -14.24
C CYS A 194 12.98 -21.99 -14.70
N GLU A 195 11.81 -22.61 -14.52
CA GLU A 195 11.52 -23.98 -14.97
C GLU A 195 11.68 -24.11 -16.49
N LYS A 196 11.23 -23.11 -17.26
CA LYS A 196 11.37 -23.04 -18.71
C LYS A 196 12.76 -22.59 -19.19
N LYS A 197 13.71 -22.33 -18.27
CA LYS A 197 15.07 -21.84 -18.54
C LYS A 197 15.11 -20.57 -19.40
N VAL A 198 14.10 -19.72 -19.28
CA VAL A 198 14.01 -18.43 -19.99
C VAL A 198 14.82 -17.38 -19.23
N LYS A 199 15.54 -16.52 -19.93
CA LYS A 199 16.28 -15.42 -19.29
C LYS A 199 15.29 -14.33 -18.86
N TYR A 200 15.32 -13.96 -17.59
CA TYR A 200 14.48 -12.88 -17.07
C TYR A 200 15.20 -12.02 -16.03
N GLY A 201 14.67 -10.82 -15.78
CA GLY A 201 15.13 -9.92 -14.73
C GLY A 201 14.03 -8.98 -14.28
N LEU A 202 13.98 -8.66 -13.00
CA LEU A 202 12.97 -7.74 -12.43
C LEU A 202 13.63 -6.41 -12.08
N PHE A 203 13.36 -5.38 -12.89
CA PHE A 203 13.99 -4.07 -12.84
C PHE A 203 13.18 -3.07 -12.01
N TYR A 204 13.83 -1.96 -11.62
CA TYR A 204 13.17 -0.85 -10.95
C TYR A 204 12.21 -0.13 -11.92
N PRO A 205 11.02 0.30 -11.49
CA PRO A 205 10.42 0.05 -10.18
C PRO A 205 9.99 -1.41 -10.03
N VAL A 206 9.08 -1.94 -10.85
CA VAL A 206 8.73 -3.37 -10.82
C VAL A 206 8.37 -3.83 -12.23
N THR A 207 9.34 -3.75 -13.14
CA THR A 207 9.14 -4.15 -14.54
C THR A 207 9.84 -5.48 -14.79
N LEU A 208 9.08 -6.51 -15.14
CA LEU A 208 9.63 -7.80 -15.49
C LEU A 208 10.11 -7.76 -16.94
N ARG A 209 11.41 -8.00 -17.14
CA ARG A 209 12.02 -8.14 -18.45
C ARG A 209 12.22 -9.61 -18.75
N ILE A 210 11.66 -10.09 -19.85
CA ILE A 210 11.80 -11.47 -20.31
C ILE A 210 12.52 -11.42 -21.66
N THR A 211 13.54 -12.27 -21.83
CA THR A 211 14.25 -12.42 -23.10
C THR A 211 14.04 -13.84 -23.61
N TYR A 212 13.33 -13.97 -24.73
CA TYR A 212 13.02 -15.24 -25.37
C TYR A 212 13.36 -15.18 -26.87
N ARG A 213 14.13 -16.15 -27.37
CA ARG A 213 14.57 -16.23 -28.78
C ARG A 213 15.22 -14.94 -29.35
N GLY A 214 15.87 -14.15 -28.49
CA GLY A 214 16.54 -12.90 -28.88
C GLY A 214 15.66 -11.66 -28.76
N GLU A 215 14.35 -11.81 -28.62
CA GLU A 215 13.44 -10.71 -28.36
C GLU A 215 13.30 -10.45 -26.86
N THR A 216 13.21 -9.17 -26.49
CA THR A 216 13.08 -8.74 -25.10
C THR A 216 11.79 -7.98 -24.93
N THR A 217 10.92 -8.48 -24.05
CA THR A 217 9.62 -7.88 -23.71
C THR A 217 9.63 -7.41 -22.26
N LEU A 218 8.83 -6.37 -21.99
CA LEU A 218 8.70 -5.73 -20.68
C LEU A 218 7.25 -5.82 -20.23
N PHE A 219 7.04 -6.22 -18.98
CA PHE A 219 5.73 -6.38 -18.38
C PHE A 219 5.63 -5.55 -17.10
N GLY A 220 4.58 -4.76 -16.98
CA GLY A 220 4.32 -3.90 -15.80
C GLY A 220 3.50 -4.59 -14.73
N THR A 221 2.70 -5.58 -15.13
CA THR A 221 1.80 -6.32 -14.23
C THR A 221 2.04 -7.83 -14.32
N VAL A 222 1.52 -8.56 -13.34
CA VAL A 222 1.65 -10.03 -13.31
C VAL A 222 0.72 -10.64 -14.36
N GLU A 223 -0.48 -10.08 -14.50
CA GLU A 223 -1.51 -10.54 -15.44
C GLU A 223 -1.06 -10.41 -16.90
N GLU A 224 -0.28 -9.38 -17.24
CA GLU A 224 0.34 -9.25 -18.56
C GLU A 224 1.44 -10.28 -18.79
N ALA A 225 2.20 -10.64 -17.75
CA ALA A 225 3.34 -11.55 -17.85
C ALA A 225 2.95 -13.04 -17.83
N GLU A 226 1.73 -13.37 -17.37
CA GLU A 226 1.20 -14.73 -17.36
C GLU A 226 0.60 -15.17 -18.70
N LYS A 227 0.26 -14.22 -19.57
CA LYS A 227 -0.25 -14.47 -20.93
C LYS A 227 0.87 -14.91 -21.88
#